data_AF-A0A661E9Z2-F1
#
_entry.id   AF-A0A661E9Z2-F1
#
_cell.length_a   1.000
_cell.length_b   1.000
_cell.length_c   1.000
_cell.angle_alpha   90.00
_cell.angle_beta   90.00
_cell.angle_gamma   90.00
#
_symmetry.space_group_name_H-M   'P 1'
#
loop_
_entity.id
_entity.type
_entity.pdbx_description
1 polymer ?
#
loop_
_entity_poly.entity_id
_entity_poly.type
_entity_poly.pdbx_seq_one_letter_code
_entity_poly.pdbx_strand_id
1 'polypeptide(L)'
;MKNYSKRVYSLGLFINDLLYVLLHTFQYIRAYSSGLIPWPMAEKIMLSVTAVNDCRHCARFHSTLALMSGVEEEQVKDLLAMEIKKNVAEDELLALAFAQHYAETERNPDPVRVKELYEFYGKAKTYDIILYLRFILLGNLAGNTLDAFYSRLKGRPAEGINFFSEIIIAAISWPVFTAFAIFSKWRLGKMGIKNPA
;
A
#
# COMPACT_ATOMS: atom_id res chain seq x y z
N MET A 1 27.53 -8.39 6.55
CA MET A 1 26.49 -7.65 5.80
C MET A 1 25.15 -7.94 6.46
N LYS A 2 24.23 -6.96 6.59
CA LYS A 2 22.91 -7.21 7.18
C LYS A 2 21.98 -7.88 6.15
N ASN A 3 21.19 -8.85 6.61
CA ASN A 3 20.13 -9.50 5.83
C ASN A 3 19.02 -8.50 5.45
N TYR A 4 18.16 -8.87 4.51
CA TYR A 4 17.00 -8.07 4.14
C TYR A 4 15.97 -8.09 5.28
N SER A 5 15.54 -6.91 5.74
CA SER A 5 14.77 -6.76 6.99
C SER A 5 13.33 -6.27 6.81
N LYS A 6 12.88 -5.95 5.58
CA LYS A 6 11.49 -5.53 5.36
C LYS A 6 10.56 -6.75 5.35
N ARG A 7 9.28 -6.54 5.68
CA ARG A 7 8.25 -7.57 5.65
C ARG A 7 8.09 -8.11 4.22
N VAL A 8 8.11 -9.44 4.08
CA VAL A 8 7.95 -10.17 2.82
C VAL A 8 6.75 -11.11 2.91
N TYR A 9 6.27 -11.56 1.76
CA TYR A 9 5.22 -12.56 1.69
C TYR A 9 5.74 -13.96 2.02
N SER A 10 4.90 -14.77 2.65
CA SER A 10 4.97 -16.22 2.43
C SER A 10 4.21 -16.58 1.15
N LEU A 11 4.59 -17.69 0.49
CA LEU A 11 3.94 -18.12 -0.75
C LEU A 11 2.44 -18.42 -0.56
N GLY A 12 2.07 -19.09 0.54
CA GLY A 12 0.68 -19.41 0.84
C GLY A 12 -0.18 -18.17 1.06
N LEU A 13 0.32 -17.19 1.81
CA LEU A 13 -0.39 -15.93 2.04
C LEU A 13 -0.50 -15.10 0.74
N PHE A 14 0.56 -15.07 -0.07
CA PHE A 14 0.54 -14.40 -1.37
C PHE A 14 -0.54 -14.97 -2.29
N ILE A 15 -0.61 -16.30 -2.42
CA ILE A 15 -1.63 -16.96 -3.26
C ILE A 15 -3.04 -16.67 -2.71
N ASN A 16 -3.23 -16.72 -1.39
CA ASN A 16 -4.52 -16.43 -0.78
C ASN A 16 -5.00 -15.01 -1.08
N ASP A 17 -4.12 -14.01 -0.88
CA ASP A 17 -4.45 -12.61 -1.13
C ASP A 17 -4.67 -12.33 -2.62
N LEU A 18 -3.84 -12.92 -3.49
CA LEU A 18 -3.97 -12.77 -4.93
C LEU A 18 -5.32 -13.35 -5.41
N LEU A 19 -5.67 -14.56 -4.98
CA LEU A 19 -6.96 -15.17 -5.30
C LEU A 19 -8.12 -14.36 -4.73
N TYR A 20 -8.00 -13.84 -3.50
CA TYR A 20 -9.01 -12.98 -2.91
C TYR A 20 -9.26 -11.75 -3.79
N VAL A 21 -8.20 -11.05 -4.21
CA VAL A 21 -8.34 -9.89 -5.09
C VAL A 21 -8.98 -10.26 -6.43
N LEU A 22 -8.53 -11.35 -7.06
CA LEU A 22 -9.09 -11.81 -8.33
C LEU A 22 -10.60 -12.13 -8.23
N LEU A 23 -11.00 -12.87 -7.20
CA LEU A 23 -12.40 -13.26 -6.97
C LEU A 23 -13.30 -12.05 -6.64
N HIS A 24 -12.74 -10.99 -6.06
CA HIS A 24 -13.48 -9.80 -5.63
C HIS A 24 -13.20 -8.59 -6.53
N THR A 25 -12.66 -8.77 -7.73
CA THR A 25 -12.23 -7.69 -8.64
C THR A 25 -13.31 -6.63 -8.85
N PHE A 26 -14.57 -7.03 -9.06
CA PHE A 26 -15.68 -6.09 -9.23
C PHE A 26 -15.96 -5.23 -8.00
N GLN A 27 -15.70 -5.73 -6.80
CA GLN A 27 -15.88 -4.96 -5.57
C GLN A 27 -14.82 -3.88 -5.44
N TYR A 28 -13.57 -4.17 -5.83
CA TYR A 28 -12.50 -3.18 -5.92
C TYR A 28 -12.80 -2.11 -6.96
N ILE A 29 -13.19 -2.52 -8.18
CA ILE A 29 -13.57 -1.58 -9.24
C ILE A 29 -14.69 -0.64 -8.75
N ARG A 30 -15.72 -1.20 -8.10
CA ARG A 30 -16.84 -0.44 -7.55
C ARG A 30 -16.44 0.47 -6.40
N ALA A 31 -15.53 0.05 -5.51
CA ALA A 31 -15.02 0.92 -4.44
C ALA A 31 -14.38 2.18 -5.04
N TYR A 32 -13.49 2.03 -6.02
CA TYR A 32 -12.84 3.15 -6.71
C TYR A 32 -13.80 4.00 -7.56
N SER A 33 -14.75 3.38 -8.27
CA SER A 33 -15.63 4.12 -9.19
C SER A 33 -16.83 4.79 -8.52
N SER A 34 -17.24 4.34 -7.32
CA SER A 34 -18.40 4.88 -6.62
C SER A 34 -18.22 6.31 -6.12
N GLY A 35 -16.97 6.76 -5.93
CA GLY A 35 -16.66 8.04 -5.28
C GLY A 35 -17.03 8.10 -3.80
N LEU A 36 -17.44 6.97 -3.19
CA LEU A 36 -17.85 6.91 -1.78
C LEU A 36 -16.70 7.31 -0.83
N ILE A 37 -15.48 6.92 -1.21
CA ILE A 37 -14.24 7.46 -0.65
C ILE A 37 -13.61 8.33 -1.75
N PRO A 38 -13.43 9.64 -1.52
CA PRO A 38 -12.78 10.52 -2.49
C PRO A 38 -11.41 10.00 -2.89
N TRP A 39 -11.03 10.15 -4.16
CA TRP A 39 -9.77 9.64 -4.68
C TRP A 39 -8.53 10.12 -3.87
N PRO A 40 -8.42 11.41 -3.47
CA PRO A 40 -7.34 11.87 -2.59
C PRO A 40 -7.28 11.09 -1.26
N MET A 41 -8.43 10.87 -0.63
CA MET A 41 -8.51 10.12 0.63
C MET A 41 -8.05 8.67 0.45
N ALA A 42 -8.47 8.02 -0.63
CA ALA A 42 -8.05 6.64 -0.94
C ALA A 42 -6.53 6.53 -1.07
N GLU A 43 -5.88 7.43 -1.82
CA GLU A 43 -4.42 7.42 -1.97
C GLU A 43 -3.69 7.73 -0.65
N LYS A 44 -4.24 8.62 0.19
CA LYS A 44 -3.69 8.88 1.53
C LYS A 44 -3.78 7.65 2.44
N ILE A 45 -4.87 6.88 2.37
CA ILE A 45 -5.01 5.59 3.05
C ILE A 45 -3.94 4.60 2.57
N MET A 46 -3.74 4.48 1.25
CA MET A 46 -2.71 3.60 0.68
C MET A 46 -1.30 4.00 1.11
N LEU A 47 -0.99 5.30 1.11
CA LEU A 47 0.31 5.82 1.56
C LEU A 47 0.55 5.55 3.05
N SER A 48 -0.48 5.65 3.89
CA SER A 48 -0.39 5.37 5.32
C SER A 48 0.03 3.93 5.61
N VAL A 49 -0.52 2.95 4.88
CA VAL A 49 -0.10 1.53 4.97
C VAL A 49 1.29 1.31 4.38
N THR A 50 1.58 2.01 3.29
CA THR A 50 2.86 1.90 2.58
C THR A 50 4.03 2.40 3.41
N ALA A 51 3.83 3.46 4.19
CA ALA A 51 4.83 4.00 5.10
C ALA A 51 5.27 2.95 6.13
N VAL A 52 4.31 2.24 6.74
CA VAL A 52 4.59 1.18 7.73
C VAL A 52 5.35 0.01 7.12
N ASN A 53 5.00 -0.40 5.89
CA ASN A 53 5.66 -1.54 5.22
C ASN A 53 6.94 -1.15 4.45
N ASP A 54 7.24 0.15 4.35
CA ASP A 54 8.41 0.70 3.65
C ASP A 54 8.58 0.12 2.22
N CYS A 55 7.49 0.07 1.45
CA CYS A 55 7.53 -0.44 0.08
C CYS A 55 7.81 0.69 -0.93
N ARG A 56 9.05 0.78 -1.41
CA ARG A 56 9.49 1.84 -2.34
C ARG A 56 8.70 1.89 -3.66
N HIS A 57 8.22 0.75 -4.15
CA HIS A 57 7.48 0.67 -5.41
C HIS A 57 6.09 1.29 -5.24
N CYS A 58 5.39 0.89 -4.18
CA CYS A 58 4.09 1.43 -3.83
C CYS A 58 4.19 2.90 -3.39
N ALA A 59 5.25 3.29 -2.67
CA ALA A 59 5.46 4.67 -2.24
C ALA A 59 5.53 5.58 -3.46
N ARG A 60 6.37 5.26 -4.46
CA ARG A 60 6.43 6.02 -5.72
C ARG A 60 5.10 6.06 -6.45
N PHE A 61 4.45 4.90 -6.59
CA PHE A 61 3.22 4.78 -7.37
C PHE A 61 2.08 5.58 -6.74
N HIS A 62 1.79 5.34 -5.46
CA HIS A 62 0.70 6.00 -4.75
C HIS A 62 0.99 7.47 -4.46
N SER A 63 2.26 7.88 -4.29
CA SER A 63 2.60 9.31 -4.27
C SER A 63 2.27 9.99 -5.60
N THR A 64 2.54 9.32 -6.73
CA THR A 64 2.15 9.85 -8.05
C THR A 64 0.63 10.01 -8.14
N LEU A 65 -0.14 9.00 -7.72
CA LEU A 65 -1.60 9.05 -7.76
C LEU A 65 -2.18 10.10 -6.81
N ALA A 66 -1.63 10.21 -5.60
CA ALA A 66 -2.01 11.24 -4.63
C ALA A 66 -1.82 12.64 -5.21
N LEU A 67 -0.65 12.93 -5.79
CA LEU A 67 -0.39 14.21 -6.47
C LEU A 67 -1.35 14.45 -7.64
N MET A 68 -1.63 13.42 -8.45
CA MET A 68 -2.59 13.54 -9.56
C MET A 68 -4.02 13.81 -9.08
N SER A 69 -4.37 13.37 -7.88
CA SER A 69 -5.68 13.60 -7.25
C SER A 69 -5.79 14.97 -6.58
N GLY A 70 -4.69 15.73 -6.48
CA GLY A 70 -4.64 17.05 -5.84
C GLY A 70 -4.18 17.03 -4.38
N VAL A 71 -3.58 15.93 -3.90
CA VAL A 71 -2.90 15.93 -2.59
C VAL A 71 -1.60 16.72 -2.73
N GLU A 72 -1.34 17.61 -1.77
CA GLU A 72 -0.11 18.41 -1.74
C GLU A 72 1.14 17.56 -1.51
N GLU A 73 2.26 17.95 -2.13
CA GLU A 73 3.52 17.19 -2.02
C GLU A 73 4.00 17.06 -0.57
N GLU A 74 3.80 18.10 0.25
CA GLU A 74 4.18 18.07 1.66
C GLU A 74 3.32 17.07 2.45
N GLN A 75 2.02 17.01 2.17
CA GLN A 75 1.14 16.02 2.80
C GLN A 75 1.53 14.59 2.43
N VAL A 76 1.99 14.35 1.18
CA VAL A 76 2.53 13.05 0.78
C VAL A 76 3.78 12.69 1.59
N LYS A 77 4.70 13.65 1.79
CA LYS A 77 5.92 13.44 2.61
C LYS A 77 5.57 13.16 4.07
N ASP A 78 4.67 13.94 4.65
CA ASP A 78 4.19 13.75 6.03
C ASP A 78 3.63 12.33 6.22
N LEU A 79 2.80 11.85 5.28
CA LEU A 79 2.24 10.50 5.34
C LEU A 79 3.31 9.40 5.24
N LEU A 80 4.30 9.56 4.35
CA LEU A 80 5.42 8.63 4.23
C LEU A 80 6.36 8.65 5.44
N ALA A 81 6.43 9.78 6.14
CA ALA A 81 7.11 9.93 7.43
C ALA A 81 6.27 9.42 8.62
N MET A 82 5.06 8.90 8.37
CA MET A 82 4.08 8.46 9.36
C MET A 82 3.55 9.59 10.27
N GLU A 83 3.62 10.84 9.82
CA GLU A 83 3.20 12.05 10.55
C GLU A 83 1.76 12.47 10.19
N ILE A 84 0.77 11.63 10.49
CA ILE A 84 -0.65 11.85 10.10
C ILE A 84 -1.28 13.13 10.73
N LYS A 85 -0.71 13.67 11.80
CA LYS A 85 -1.31 14.80 12.53
C LYS A 85 -1.14 16.15 11.83
N LYS A 86 -0.30 16.25 10.81
CA LYS A 86 -0.07 17.50 10.07
C LYS A 86 -0.97 17.54 8.84
N ASN A 87 -1.72 18.63 8.67
CA ASN A 87 -2.44 18.96 7.43
C ASN A 87 -3.43 17.90 6.90
N VAL A 88 -4.02 17.09 7.79
CA VAL A 88 -5.04 16.09 7.44
C VAL A 88 -6.43 16.60 7.84
N ALA A 89 -7.42 16.39 6.98
CA ALA A 89 -8.81 16.75 7.28
C ALA A 89 -9.34 15.89 8.44
N GLU A 90 -10.14 16.48 9.33
CA GLU A 90 -10.64 15.78 10.52
C GLU A 90 -11.43 14.51 10.18
N ASP A 91 -12.15 14.50 9.06
CA ASP A 91 -12.92 13.38 8.57
C ASP A 91 -12.08 12.26 7.92
N GLU A 92 -10.77 12.46 7.76
CA GLU A 92 -9.83 11.47 7.25
C GLU A 92 -8.93 10.88 8.33
N LEU A 93 -8.67 11.65 9.40
CA LEU A 93 -7.71 11.30 10.44
C LEU A 93 -7.93 9.89 11.01
N LEU A 94 -9.19 9.53 11.26
CA LEU A 94 -9.54 8.21 11.79
C LEU A 94 -9.20 7.08 10.81
N ALA A 95 -9.52 7.23 9.52
CA ALA A 95 -9.19 6.23 8.51
C ALA A 95 -7.68 6.08 8.32
N LEU A 96 -6.92 7.18 8.33
CA LEU A 96 -5.46 7.15 8.18
C LEU A 96 -4.78 6.52 9.40
N ALA A 97 -5.21 6.88 10.62
CA ALA A 97 -4.71 6.26 11.84
C ALA A 97 -5.07 4.78 11.92
N PHE A 98 -6.29 4.41 11.50
CA PHE A 98 -6.69 3.00 11.39
C PHE A 98 -5.84 2.25 10.35
N ALA A 99 -5.54 2.87 9.20
CA ALA A 99 -4.72 2.28 8.15
C ALA A 99 -3.30 1.96 8.64
N GLN A 100 -2.66 2.88 9.37
CA GLN A 100 -1.39 2.61 10.04
C GLN A 100 -1.52 1.46 11.04
N HIS A 101 -2.48 1.53 11.96
CA HIS A 101 -2.70 0.49 12.97
C HIS A 101 -2.92 -0.89 12.34
N TYR A 102 -3.70 -0.96 11.27
CA TYR A 102 -3.96 -2.18 10.51
C TYR A 102 -2.67 -2.76 9.90
N ALA A 103 -1.77 -1.91 9.42
CA ALA A 103 -0.48 -2.31 8.89
C ALA A 103 0.49 -2.74 10.00
N GLU A 104 0.57 -1.99 11.10
CA GLU A 104 1.45 -2.26 12.23
C GLU A 104 1.14 -3.60 12.89
N THR A 105 -0.15 -3.90 13.03
CA THR A 105 -0.69 -5.14 13.62
C THR A 105 -0.80 -6.31 12.64
N GLU A 106 -0.23 -6.18 11.43
CA GLU A 106 -0.25 -7.24 10.42
C GLU A 106 -1.66 -7.77 10.12
N ARG A 107 -2.60 -6.84 9.89
CA ARG A 107 -4.02 -7.11 9.57
C ARG A 107 -4.85 -7.60 10.77
N ASN A 108 -4.33 -7.48 11.98
CA ASN A 108 -5.04 -7.82 13.21
C ASN A 108 -5.31 -6.56 14.05
N PRO A 109 -6.10 -5.59 13.54
CA PRO A 109 -6.39 -4.36 14.26
C PRO A 109 -7.17 -4.65 15.54
N ASP A 110 -7.08 -3.72 16.50
CA ASP A 110 -7.83 -3.83 17.75
C ASP A 110 -9.34 -3.74 17.44
N PRO A 111 -10.18 -4.66 17.95
CA PRO A 111 -11.63 -4.62 17.74
C PRO A 111 -12.27 -3.26 18.09
N VAL A 112 -11.74 -2.54 19.08
CA VAL A 112 -12.20 -1.19 19.43
C VAL A 112 -11.99 -0.22 18.28
N ARG A 113 -10.80 -0.24 17.64
CA ARG A 113 -10.49 0.62 16.49
C ARG A 113 -11.35 0.26 15.26
N VAL A 114 -11.67 -1.01 15.08
CA VAL A 114 -12.59 -1.45 14.03
C VAL A 114 -13.99 -0.90 14.28
N LYS A 115 -14.47 -0.97 15.53
CA LYS A 115 -15.78 -0.43 15.93
C LYS A 115 -15.85 1.09 15.72
N GLU A 116 -14.84 1.83 16.17
CA GLU A 116 -14.75 3.28 15.95
C GLU A 116 -14.84 3.65 14.46
N LEU A 117 -14.13 2.90 13.60
CA LEU A 117 -14.17 3.11 12.16
C LEU A 117 -15.58 2.89 11.58
N TYR A 118 -16.29 1.85 12.05
CA TYR A 118 -17.67 1.58 11.64
C TYR A 118 -18.66 2.62 12.14
N GLU A 119 -18.53 3.09 13.38
CA GLU A 119 -19.39 4.11 13.97
C GLU A 119 -19.24 5.46 13.27
N PHE A 120 -18.01 5.82 12.89
CA PHE A 120 -17.73 7.09 12.23
C PHE A 120 -18.12 7.10 10.75
N TYR A 121 -17.72 6.07 9.98
CA TYR A 121 -17.90 6.07 8.52
C TYR A 121 -19.16 5.34 8.04
N GLY A 122 -19.74 4.48 8.88
CA GLY A 122 -20.82 3.58 8.51
C GLY A 122 -20.35 2.42 7.62
N LYS A 123 -21.21 1.41 7.50
CA LYS A 123 -20.88 0.10 6.90
C LYS A 123 -20.25 0.18 5.50
N ALA A 124 -20.80 1.01 4.62
CA ALA A 124 -20.38 1.05 3.21
C ALA A 124 -18.98 1.65 3.03
N LYS A 125 -18.71 2.80 3.66
CA LYS A 125 -17.38 3.44 3.61
C LYS A 125 -16.33 2.59 4.30
N THR A 126 -16.64 2.03 5.47
CA THR A 126 -15.72 1.13 6.18
C THR A 126 -15.37 -0.08 5.32
N TYR A 127 -16.33 -0.66 4.60
CA TYR A 127 -16.07 -1.78 3.70
C TYR A 127 -15.07 -1.42 2.60
N ASP A 128 -15.23 -0.25 1.96
CA ASP A 128 -14.33 0.20 0.90
C ASP A 128 -12.93 0.54 1.44
N ILE A 129 -12.84 1.13 2.64
CA ILE A 129 -11.57 1.33 3.34
C ILE A 129 -10.86 -0.01 3.55
N ILE A 130 -11.55 -1.03 4.08
CA ILE A 130 -10.95 -2.36 4.29
C ILE A 130 -10.50 -3.00 2.97
N LEU A 131 -11.24 -2.81 1.87
CA LEU A 131 -10.79 -3.25 0.55
C LEU A 131 -9.46 -2.57 0.20
N TYR A 132 -9.37 -1.24 0.30
CA TYR A 132 -8.13 -0.52 0.02
C TYR A 132 -6.94 -1.06 0.84
N LEU A 133 -7.12 -1.25 2.14
CA LEU A 133 -6.07 -1.78 3.02
C LEU A 133 -5.59 -3.18 2.60
N ARG A 134 -6.50 -4.07 2.19
CA ARG A 134 -6.14 -5.40 1.69
C ARG A 134 -5.36 -5.31 0.38
N PHE A 135 -5.80 -4.44 -0.53
CA PHE A 135 -5.16 -4.27 -1.84
C PHE A 135 -3.75 -3.71 -1.72
N ILE A 136 -3.54 -2.68 -0.89
CA ILE A 136 -2.21 -2.10 -0.73
C ILE A 136 -1.26 -3.02 0.02
N LEU A 137 -1.73 -3.83 0.97
CA LEU A 137 -0.87 -4.85 1.59
C LEU A 137 -0.41 -5.91 0.59
N LEU A 138 -1.26 -6.28 -0.37
CA LEU A 138 -0.84 -7.12 -1.50
C LEU A 138 0.29 -6.47 -2.28
N GLY A 139 0.12 -5.20 -2.67
CA GLY A 139 1.19 -4.47 -3.34
C GLY A 139 2.47 -4.34 -2.50
N ASN A 140 2.35 -3.94 -1.24
CA ASN A 140 3.49 -3.66 -0.37
C ASN A 140 4.35 -4.90 -0.14
N LEU A 141 3.75 -6.00 0.29
CA LEU A 141 4.48 -7.24 0.57
C LEU A 141 5.01 -7.89 -0.71
N ALA A 142 4.28 -7.80 -1.83
CA ALA A 142 4.77 -8.29 -3.12
C ALA A 142 5.99 -7.50 -3.61
N GLY A 143 5.95 -6.16 -3.49
CA GLY A 143 7.07 -5.29 -3.86
C GLY A 143 8.29 -5.50 -2.99
N ASN A 144 8.11 -5.68 -1.68
CA ASN A 144 9.20 -6.02 -0.76
C ASN A 144 9.78 -7.41 -1.06
N THR A 145 8.94 -8.38 -1.43
CA THR A 145 9.42 -9.74 -1.79
C THR A 145 10.22 -9.72 -3.09
N LEU A 146 9.84 -8.88 -4.07
CA LEU A 146 10.65 -8.63 -5.26
C LEU A 146 12.02 -8.03 -4.89
N ASP A 147 12.06 -7.07 -3.97
CA ASP A 147 13.31 -6.49 -3.48
C ASP A 147 14.16 -7.48 -2.66
N ALA A 148 13.51 -8.37 -1.90
CA ALA A 148 14.17 -9.46 -1.17
C ALA A 148 14.86 -10.42 -2.14
N PHE A 149 14.20 -10.78 -3.24
CA PHE A 149 14.80 -11.58 -4.32
C PHE A 149 16.07 -10.91 -4.87
N TYR A 150 16.01 -9.64 -5.23
CA TYR A 150 17.19 -8.90 -5.68
C TYR A 150 18.29 -8.80 -4.60
N SER A 151 17.90 -8.70 -3.32
CA SER A 151 18.82 -8.67 -2.20
C SER A 151 19.53 -10.01 -2.02
N ARG A 152 18.82 -11.13 -2.19
CA ARG A 152 19.38 -12.48 -2.15
C ARG A 152 20.41 -12.70 -3.26
N LEU A 153 20.14 -12.22 -4.47
CA LEU A 153 21.13 -12.25 -5.57
C LEU A 153 22.43 -11.50 -5.24
N LYS A 154 22.38 -10.58 -4.25
CA LYS A 154 23.54 -9.86 -3.70
C LYS A 154 24.09 -10.48 -2.40
N GLY A 155 23.73 -11.72 -2.10
CA GLY A 155 24.17 -12.45 -0.90
C GLY A 155 23.51 -12.00 0.40
N ARG A 156 22.36 -11.32 0.35
CA ARG A 156 21.62 -10.80 1.52
C ARG A 156 20.18 -11.30 1.50
N PRO A 157 19.92 -12.57 1.87
CA PRO A 157 18.58 -13.14 1.85
C PRO A 157 17.65 -12.47 2.85
N ALA A 158 16.34 -12.57 2.62
CA ALA A 158 15.33 -12.30 3.63
C ALA A 158 15.13 -13.52 4.53
N GLU A 159 14.78 -13.27 5.80
CA GLU A 159 14.42 -14.31 6.75
C GLU A 159 12.98 -14.79 6.53
N GLY A 160 12.69 -16.05 6.84
CA GLY A 160 11.33 -16.60 6.78
C GLY A 160 10.79 -16.94 5.38
N ILE A 161 11.54 -16.70 4.31
CA ILE A 161 11.16 -17.06 2.93
C ILE A 161 12.29 -17.82 2.22
N ASN A 162 11.92 -18.86 1.46
CA ASN A 162 12.87 -19.62 0.65
C ASN A 162 13.01 -19.05 -0.77
N PHE A 163 14.11 -19.41 -1.44
CA PHE A 163 14.46 -18.91 -2.76
C PHE A 163 13.38 -19.19 -3.84
N PHE A 164 12.77 -20.37 -3.84
CA PHE A 164 11.73 -20.72 -4.82
C PHE A 164 10.49 -19.84 -4.67
N SER A 165 10.08 -19.58 -3.42
CA SER A 165 8.95 -18.70 -3.12
C SER A 165 9.23 -17.26 -3.56
N GLU A 166 10.45 -16.76 -3.30
CA GLU A 166 10.89 -15.45 -3.79
C GLU A 166 10.81 -15.36 -5.32
N ILE A 167 11.31 -16.36 -6.04
CA ILE A 167 11.27 -16.38 -7.52
C ILE A 167 9.83 -16.32 -8.04
N ILE A 168 8.93 -17.16 -7.51
CA ILE A 168 7.54 -17.22 -7.99
C ILE A 168 6.87 -15.86 -7.79
N ILE A 169 6.99 -15.29 -6.59
CA ILE A 169 6.38 -14.01 -6.25
C ILE A 169 7.02 -12.89 -7.08
N ALA A 170 8.34 -12.89 -7.22
CA ALA A 170 9.06 -11.90 -8.03
C ALA A 170 8.66 -11.97 -9.50
N ALA A 171 8.53 -13.16 -10.09
CA ALA A 171 8.15 -13.33 -11.49
C ALA A 171 6.76 -12.77 -11.79
N ILE A 172 5.80 -12.97 -10.88
CA ILE A 172 4.43 -12.43 -11.00
C ILE A 172 4.41 -10.91 -10.76
N SER A 173 5.18 -10.44 -9.79
CA SER A 173 5.18 -9.04 -9.34
C SER A 173 5.96 -8.09 -10.26
N TRP A 174 7.04 -8.58 -10.86
CA TRP A 174 7.95 -7.80 -11.69
C TRP A 174 7.29 -7.03 -12.84
N PRO A 175 6.41 -7.64 -13.68
CA PRO A 175 5.76 -6.89 -14.76
C PRO A 175 4.86 -5.77 -14.22
N VAL A 176 4.16 -6.01 -13.10
CA VAL A 176 3.27 -5.01 -12.47
C VAL A 176 4.08 -3.82 -11.97
N PHE A 177 5.15 -4.05 -11.21
CA PHE A 177 5.97 -2.96 -10.68
C PHE A 177 6.78 -2.23 -11.75
N THR A 178 7.14 -2.91 -12.83
CA THR A 178 7.74 -2.26 -14.01
C THR A 178 6.74 -1.30 -14.66
N ALA A 179 5.49 -1.72 -14.84
CA ALA A 179 4.44 -0.86 -15.37
C ALA A 179 4.19 0.35 -14.45
N PHE A 180 4.14 0.16 -13.13
CA PHE A 180 4.02 1.25 -12.16
C PHE A 180 5.17 2.24 -12.26
N ALA A 181 6.42 1.75 -12.34
CA ALA A 181 7.59 2.61 -12.46
C ALA A 181 7.58 3.45 -13.75
N ILE A 182 7.19 2.84 -14.88
CA ILE A 182 7.06 3.55 -16.17
C ILE A 182 5.96 4.61 -16.09
N PHE A 183 4.79 4.23 -15.58
CA PHE A 183 3.65 5.15 -15.41
C PHE A 183 4.03 6.35 -14.52
N SER A 184 4.59 6.09 -13.35
CA SER A 184 4.99 7.13 -12.40
C SER A 184 6.03 8.07 -13.01
N LYS A 185 7.07 7.53 -13.65
CA LYS A 185 8.09 8.34 -14.31
C LYS A 185 7.48 9.25 -15.37
N TRP A 186 6.57 8.73 -16.19
CA TRP A 186 5.90 9.49 -17.24
C TRP A 186 4.99 10.60 -16.67
N ARG A 187 4.19 10.29 -15.66
CA ARG A 187 3.26 11.24 -15.04
C ARG A 187 3.98 12.36 -14.29
N LEU A 188 4.94 12.01 -13.45
CA LEU A 188 5.75 13.00 -12.72
C LEU A 188 6.50 13.93 -13.67
N GLY A 189 7.04 13.38 -14.77
CA GLY A 189 7.68 14.18 -15.82
C GLY A 189 6.73 15.18 -16.48
N LYS A 190 5.47 14.80 -16.73
CA LYS A 190 4.44 15.73 -17.24
C LYS A 190 4.05 16.82 -16.24
N MET A 191 4.12 16.52 -14.94
CA MET A 191 3.78 17.47 -13.87
C MET A 191 4.96 18.38 -13.50
N GLY A 192 6.19 18.09 -13.97
CA GLY A 192 7.39 18.83 -13.60
C GLY A 192 7.85 18.57 -12.16
N ILE A 193 7.36 17.51 -11.52
CA ILE A 193 7.60 17.20 -10.10
C ILE A 193 8.66 16.08 -10.00
N LYS A 194 9.58 16.22 -9.04
CA LYS A 194 10.50 15.14 -8.68
C LYS A 194 9.77 14.11 -7.83
N ASN A 195 10.13 12.83 -7.95
CA ASN A 195 9.51 11.78 -7.15
C ASN A 195 9.66 12.07 -5.64
N PRO A 196 8.56 12.24 -4.88
CA PRO A 196 8.62 12.57 -3.45
C PRO A 196 8.86 11.34 -2.56
N ALA A 197 8.85 10.13 -3.13
CA ALA A 197 9.10 8.86 -2.45
C ALA A 197 10.49 8.26 -2.73
#